data_AF-A0A382KIU3-F1
#
_entry.id   AF-A0A382KIU3-F1
#
_cell.length_a   1.000
_cell.length_b   1.000
_cell.length_c   1.000
_cell.angle_alpha   90.00
_cell.angle_beta   90.00
_cell.angle_gamma   90.00
#
_symmetry.space_group_name_H-M   'P 1'
#
loop_
_entity.id
_entity.type
_entity.pdbx_description
1 polymer ?
#
loop_
_entity_poly.entity_id
_entity_poly.type
_entity_poly.pdbx_seq_one_letter_code
_entity_poly.pdbx_strand_id
1 'polypeptide(L)'
;MIAFWLKDFAQNFLVGLKFRMNRAFTEGDKVLLDGKDAIIVKIGIRDTVFGVYSDKGYTWRYVPNIKIPNLKLEKIINPELHLDTEKEKAEKLQKMIDTYQDE
;
A
#
# COMPACT_ATOMS: atom_id res chain seq x y z
N MET A 1 -0.76 22.05 -34.97
CA MET A 1 -1.92 21.75 -34.09
C MET A 1 -2.13 20.27 -33.79
N ILE A 2 -1.64 19.32 -34.59
CA ILE A 2 -1.81 17.86 -34.34
C ILE A 2 -0.85 17.31 -33.26
N ALA A 3 0.30 17.97 -33.04
CA ALA A 3 1.33 17.50 -32.11
C ALA A 3 0.96 17.60 -30.62
N PHE A 4 0.09 18.54 -30.23
CA PHE A 4 -0.33 18.68 -28.83
C PHE A 4 -1.31 17.59 -28.41
N TRP A 5 -2.29 17.26 -29.26
CA TRP A 5 -3.25 16.20 -28.95
C TRP A 5 -2.60 14.80 -28.95
N LEU A 6 -1.60 14.55 -29.83
CA LEU A 6 -0.84 13.29 -29.82
C LEU A 6 0.05 13.14 -28.59
N LYS A 7 0.57 14.25 -28.02
CA LYS A 7 1.38 14.24 -26.79
C LYS A 7 0.53 13.86 -25.58
N ASP A 8 -0.66 14.42 -25.45
CA ASP A 8 -1.61 14.06 -24.39
C ASP A 8 -2.16 12.64 -24.56
N PHE A 9 -2.38 12.21 -25.81
CA PHE A 9 -2.75 10.82 -26.11
C PHE A 9 -1.62 9.84 -25.76
N ALA A 10 -0.36 10.17 -26.06
CA ALA A 10 0.79 9.34 -25.72
C ALA A 10 1.07 9.29 -24.21
N GLN A 11 0.91 10.40 -23.47
CA GLN A 11 1.02 10.41 -22.01
C GLN A 11 -0.05 9.52 -21.35
N ASN A 12 -1.29 9.63 -21.80
CA ASN A 12 -2.38 8.81 -21.28
C ASN A 12 -2.29 7.34 -21.72
N PHE A 13 -1.79 7.07 -22.93
CA PHE A 13 -1.57 5.71 -23.44
C PHE A 13 -0.36 5.02 -22.77
N LEU A 14 0.70 5.75 -22.43
CA LEU A 14 1.83 5.25 -21.63
C LEU A 14 1.42 4.95 -20.18
N VAL A 15 0.48 5.71 -19.60
CA VAL A 15 -0.15 5.39 -18.31
C VAL A 15 -0.95 4.10 -18.42
N GLY A 16 -1.74 3.92 -19.49
CA GLY A 16 -2.50 2.70 -19.75
C GLY A 16 -1.63 1.45 -20.00
N LEU A 17 -0.50 1.59 -20.70
CA LEU A 17 0.43 0.49 -20.96
C LEU A 17 1.26 0.12 -19.71
N LYS A 18 1.65 1.09 -18.87
CA LYS A 18 2.25 0.84 -17.54
C LYS A 18 1.27 0.13 -16.60
N PHE A 19 -0.03 0.41 -16.72
CA PHE A 19 -1.09 -0.26 -15.95
C PHE A 19 -1.23 -1.75 -16.30
N ARG A 20 -1.04 -2.11 -17.58
CA ARG A 20 -1.12 -3.50 -18.05
C ARG A 20 0.10 -4.35 -17.70
N MET A 21 1.22 -3.72 -17.33
CA MET A 21 2.50 -4.36 -16.96
C MET A 21 2.80 -4.25 -15.45
N ASN A 22 1.77 -3.92 -14.66
CA ASN A 22 1.90 -3.50 -13.28
C ASN A 22 2.02 -4.69 -12.32
N ARG A 23 3.24 -5.21 -12.14
CA ARG A 23 3.61 -6.04 -10.97
C ARG A 23 3.64 -5.22 -9.65
N ALA A 24 2.98 -4.07 -9.57
CA ALA A 24 2.99 -3.25 -8.37
C ALA A 24 2.37 -3.97 -7.17
N PHE A 25 1.38 -4.82 -7.40
CA PHE A 25 0.69 -5.59 -6.37
C PHE A 25 0.83 -7.08 -6.64
N THR A 26 1.38 -7.79 -5.66
CA THR A 26 1.53 -9.24 -5.64
C THR A 26 0.89 -9.83 -4.39
N GLU A 27 0.56 -11.12 -4.44
CA GLU A 27 0.11 -11.86 -3.26
C GLU A 27 1.18 -11.77 -2.15
N GLY A 28 0.75 -11.50 -0.93
CA GLY A 28 1.60 -11.25 0.23
C GLY A 28 1.96 -9.77 0.47
N ASP A 29 1.67 -8.87 -0.47
CA ASP A 29 1.94 -7.44 -0.26
C ASP A 29 1.07 -6.87 0.87
N LYS A 30 1.71 -6.11 1.77
CA LYS A 30 1.02 -5.26 2.75
C LYS A 30 0.53 -4.01 2.06
N VAL A 31 -0.75 -3.73 2.23
CA VAL A 31 -1.46 -2.63 1.57
C VAL A 31 -2.37 -1.93 2.56
N LEU A 32 -2.69 -0.67 2.29
CA LEU A 32 -3.76 0.04 2.97
C LEU A 32 -4.99 0.01 2.05
N LEU A 33 -6.08 -0.58 2.53
CA LEU A 33 -7.35 -0.67 1.82
C LEU A 33 -8.39 0.18 2.54
N ASP A 34 -8.83 1.26 1.90
CA ASP A 34 -9.78 2.24 2.45
C ASP A 34 -9.35 2.76 3.84
N GLY A 35 -8.05 2.99 4.02
CA GLY A 35 -7.48 3.46 5.27
C GLY A 35 -7.26 2.38 6.34
N LYS A 36 -7.49 1.10 6.02
CA LYS A 36 -7.25 -0.03 6.92
C LYS A 36 -6.08 -0.87 6.46
N ASP A 37 -5.26 -1.32 7.41
CA ASP A 37 -4.18 -2.27 7.12
C ASP A 37 -4.77 -3.56 6.53
N ALA A 38 -4.19 -4.01 5.44
CA ALA A 38 -4.61 -5.20 4.76
C ALA A 38 -3.43 -5.92 4.07
N ILE A 39 -3.66 -7.16 3.71
CA ILE A 39 -2.70 -7.98 2.96
C ILE A 39 -3.43 -8.54 1.74
N ILE A 40 -2.77 -8.53 0.58
CA ILE A 40 -3.28 -9.22 -0.60
C ILE A 40 -3.09 -10.72 -0.38
N VAL A 41 -4.17 -11.45 -0.10
CA VAL A 41 -4.12 -12.89 0.14
C VAL A 41 -4.03 -13.65 -1.17
N LYS A 42 -4.85 -13.25 -2.16
CA LYS A 42 -4.90 -13.91 -3.46
C LYS A 42 -5.44 -12.99 -4.55
N ILE A 43 -4.82 -13.01 -5.73
CA ILE A 43 -5.32 -12.32 -6.93
C ILE A 43 -5.93 -13.37 -7.86
N GLY A 44 -7.26 -13.46 -7.85
CA GLY A 44 -8.00 -14.38 -8.73
C GLY A 44 -8.35 -13.75 -10.08
N ILE A 45 -8.92 -14.57 -10.97
CA ILE A 45 -9.36 -14.14 -12.32
C ILE A 45 -10.49 -13.10 -12.23
N ARG A 46 -11.43 -13.30 -11.30
CA ARG A 46 -12.63 -12.45 -11.14
C ARG A 46 -12.53 -11.52 -9.92
N ASP A 47 -12.08 -12.08 -8.80
CA ASP A 47 -12.07 -11.41 -7.51
C ASP A 47 -10.67 -11.50 -6.88
N THR A 48 -10.29 -10.43 -6.18
CA THR A 48 -9.09 -10.38 -5.34
C THR A 48 -9.49 -10.46 -3.87
N VAL A 49 -8.77 -11.27 -3.11
CA VAL A 49 -9.00 -11.48 -1.68
C VAL A 49 -8.01 -10.64 -0.89
N PHE A 50 -8.55 -9.75 -0.05
CA PHE A 50 -7.79 -8.94 0.88
C PHE A 50 -8.04 -9.42 2.31
N GLY A 51 -6.99 -9.68 3.07
CA GLY A 51 -7.08 -9.89 4.51
C GLY A 51 -7.01 -8.54 5.21
N VAL A 52 -8.13 -8.03 5.71
CA VAL A 52 -8.27 -6.69 6.29
C VAL A 52 -8.25 -6.79 7.82
N TYR A 53 -7.38 -5.99 8.45
CA TYR A 53 -7.36 -5.78 9.88
C TYR A 53 -8.38 -4.69 10.25
N SER A 54 -9.26 -5.00 11.21
CA SER A 54 -10.29 -4.09 11.68
C SER A 54 -10.62 -4.37 13.15
N ASP A 55 -11.49 -3.56 13.75
CA ASP A 55 -11.96 -3.77 15.12
C ASP A 55 -12.67 -5.11 15.32
N LYS A 56 -13.15 -5.74 14.23
CA LYS A 56 -13.77 -7.06 14.23
C LYS A 56 -12.75 -8.20 14.09
N GLY A 57 -11.45 -7.88 14.07
CA GLY A 57 -10.36 -8.79 13.81
C GLY A 57 -9.93 -8.85 12.33
N TYR A 58 -9.22 -9.92 11.99
CA TYR A 58 -8.71 -10.19 10.65
C TYR A 58 -9.77 -10.88 9.79
N THR A 59 -10.24 -10.19 8.75
CA THR A 59 -11.36 -10.66 7.92
C THR A 59 -10.96 -10.72 6.45
N TRP A 60 -11.53 -11.66 5.70
CA TRP A 60 -11.32 -11.75 4.27
C TRP A 60 -12.38 -10.95 3.52
N ARG A 61 -11.93 -9.97 2.75
CA ARG A 61 -12.76 -9.15 1.88
C ARG A 61 -12.54 -9.57 0.43
N TYR A 62 -13.61 -10.04 -0.19
CA TYR A 62 -13.64 -10.40 -1.61
C TYR A 62 -14.04 -9.17 -2.42
N VAL A 63 -13.14 -8.70 -3.28
CA VAL A 63 -13.37 -7.51 -4.10
C VAL A 63 -13.32 -7.91 -5.57
N PRO A 64 -14.38 -7.67 -6.36
CA PRO A 64 -14.33 -7.85 -7.80
C PRO A 64 -13.24 -6.99 -8.42
N ASN A 65 -12.43 -7.56 -9.31
CA ASN A 65 -11.28 -6.88 -9.91
C ASN A 65 -11.67 -5.56 -10.60
N ILE A 66 -12.87 -5.51 -11.17
CA ILE A 66 -13.46 -4.31 -11.80
C ILE A 66 -13.72 -3.14 -10.83
N LYS A 67 -13.83 -3.41 -9.52
CA LYS A 67 -14.11 -2.40 -8.48
C LYS A 67 -12.85 -1.89 -7.80
N ILE A 68 -11.72 -2.60 -7.90
CA ILE A 68 -10.46 -2.22 -7.25
C ILE A 68 -10.02 -0.79 -7.58
N PRO A 69 -10.12 -0.30 -8.84
CA PRO A 69 -9.74 1.09 -9.17
C PRO A 69 -10.54 2.17 -8.45
N ASN A 70 -11.74 1.83 -7.94
CA ASN A 70 -12.60 2.75 -7.21
C ASN A 70 -12.34 2.74 -5.70
N LEU A 71 -11.49 1.84 -5.22
CA LEU A 71 -11.10 1.74 -3.82
C LEU A 71 -9.80 2.49 -3.58
N LYS A 72 -9.64 3.03 -2.37
CA LYS A 72 -8.37 3.62 -1.98
C LYS A 72 -7.40 2.50 -1.62
N LEU A 73 -6.56 2.12 -2.57
CA LEU A 73 -5.55 1.07 -2.42
C LEU A 73 -4.15 1.66 -2.49
N GLU A 74 -3.40 1.57 -1.40
CA GLU A 74 -2.02 2.07 -1.28
C GLU A 74 -1.09 0.92 -0.91
N LYS A 75 0.12 0.88 -1.48
CA LYS A 75 1.12 -0.14 -1.11
C LYS A 75 2.01 0.38 0.01
N ILE A 76 2.20 -0.43 1.05
CA ILE A 76 3.13 -0.10 2.13
C ILE A 76 4.51 -0.58 1.72
N ILE A 77 5.42 0.35 1.41
CA ILE A 77 6.81 0.04 0.99
C ILE A 77 7.76 0.05 2.19
N ASN A 78 7.56 0.99 3.12
CA ASN A 78 8.30 1.05 4.37
C ASN A 78 7.30 1.25 5.53
N PRO A 79 7.14 0.25 6.40
CA PRO A 79 6.27 0.38 7.58
C PRO A 79 6.86 1.33 8.63
N GLU A 80 8.17 1.56 8.63
CA GLU A 80 8.82 2.52 9.52
C GLU A 80 8.92 3.89 8.84
N LEU A 81 8.02 4.80 9.20
CA LEU A 81 7.99 6.17 8.68
C LEU A 81 9.18 7.02 9.19
N HIS A 82 9.80 6.61 10.29
CA HIS A 82 10.95 7.30 10.87
C HIS A 82 12.22 6.94 10.09
N LEU A 83 12.60 7.83 9.17
CA LEU A 83 13.95 7.94 8.62
C LEU A 83 14.95 8.45 9.67
N ASP A 84 14.70 8.15 10.95
CA ASP A 84 15.60 8.44 12.05
C ASP A 84 16.85 7.57 11.84
N THR A 85 18.02 8.18 11.98
CA THR A 85 19.26 7.42 11.98
C THR A 85 19.26 6.41 13.13
N GLU A 86 19.99 5.29 13.01
CA GLU A 86 20.06 4.27 14.07
C GLU A 86 20.40 4.86 15.44
N LYS A 87 21.18 5.95 15.44
CA LYS A 87 21.55 6.73 16.63
C LYS A 87 20.34 7.38 17.32
N GLU A 88 19.45 8.02 16.57
CA GLU A 88 18.27 8.70 17.12
C GLU A 88 17.26 7.68 17.70
N LYS A 89 17.13 6.51 17.08
CA LYS A 89 16.34 5.39 17.62
C LYS A 89 16.93 4.87 18.94
N ALA A 90 18.24 4.69 19.00
CA ALA A 90 18.94 4.25 20.21
C ALA A 90 18.79 5.25 21.36
N GLU A 91 18.94 6.55 21.09
CA GLU A 91 18.75 7.61 22.09
C GLU A 91 17.32 7.68 22.62
N LYS A 92 16.31 7.48 21.76
CA LYS A 92 14.90 7.47 22.15
C LYS A 92 14.55 6.23 22.98
N LEU A 93 15.12 5.07 22.62
CA LEU A 93 14.95 3.83 23.39
C LEU A 93 15.61 3.94 24.77
N GLN A 94 16.83 4.48 24.84
CA GLN A 94 17.52 4.72 26.10
C GLN A 94 16.71 5.66 27.01
N LYS A 95 16.20 6.77 26.47
CA LYS A 95 15.33 7.69 27.23
C LYS A 95 14.07 7.01 27.79
N MET A 96 13.44 6.10 27.03
CA MET A 96 12.30 5.35 27.54
C MET A 96 12.73 4.42 28.69
N ILE A 97 13.83 3.69 28.53
CA ILE A 97 14.37 2.79 29.58
C ILE A 97 14.68 3.59 30.85
N ASP A 98 15.35 4.73 30.73
CA ASP A 98 15.69 5.59 31.88
C ASP A 98 14.43 6.10 32.59
N THR A 99 13.41 6.52 31.83
CA THR A 99 12.12 6.98 32.39
C THR A 99 11.41 5.90 33.22
N TYR A 100 11.55 4.63 32.84
CA TYR A 100 10.91 3.50 33.55
C TYR A 100 11.78 2.89 34.64
N GLN A 101 13.08 3.23 34.72
CA GLN A 101 13.98 2.78 35.79
C GLN A 101 14.05 3.77 36.96
N ASP A 102 13.65 5.03 36.73
CA ASP A 102 13.59 6.08 37.74
C ASP A 102 12.22 6.18 38.47
N GLU A 103 11.24 5.32 38.12
CA GLU A 103 10.00 5.03 38.89
C GLU A 103 10.19 3.84 39.84
#